data_AF-A0AAN7P2F0-F1
#
_entry.id   AF-A0AAN7P2F0-F1
#
_cell.length_a   1.000
_cell.length_b   1.000
_cell.length_c   1.000
_cell.angle_alpha   90.00
_cell.angle_beta   90.00
_cell.angle_gamma   90.00
#
_symmetry.space_group_name_H-M   'P 1'
#
loop_
_entity.id
_entity.type
_entity.pdbx_description
1 polymer ?
#
loop_
_entity_poly.entity_id
_entity_poly.type
_entity_poly.pdbx_seq_one_letter_code
_entity_poly.pdbx_strand_id
1 'polypeptide(L)'
;MMRYYIYGLSINPSCGIFLPATSVAADINTEFRRIDKISIQANAICTVIATENWIMKVTPLTIFIAHQSDATLNVNQCDTHSLSPENSRQVQYITIEVKSSRESIQPFNIRLNALDFKDLQDRIARPITILPNVLVHKSLMDKFVDTFKEVVVDNPRYETDQELENCIGCLQKQANVKLQKMCIEDSENATEESCATCYCRPMWCIDCMAKWFASRQDSDKPDTWLSSKCTCPMCRTRFCLLDCIRLCYICCAIILVFQEVLCIQTVTTTLAPCDEDKLLTYLAQIQVLNPESIINLSTIDELPVLCNQVEDQLTDLYYYLQTCKPSQNDLYIKLMQGVDSLYNSICTKNSFAEEFQKHYICYHKISQRLSKCGGPDDWNEDNDDKAICEY
;
A
#
# COMPACT_ATOMS: atom_id res chain seq x y z
N MET A 1 29.69 9.23 -22.85
CA MET A 1 30.55 8.04 -22.74
C MET A 1 30.88 7.83 -21.26
N MET A 2 29.98 7.21 -20.51
CA MET A 2 30.20 6.81 -19.12
C MET A 2 30.05 5.29 -19.05
N ARG A 3 31.07 4.62 -18.51
CA ARG A 3 31.16 3.17 -18.35
C ARG A 3 30.38 2.77 -17.11
N TYR A 4 29.34 1.95 -17.25
CA TYR A 4 28.67 1.33 -16.10
C TYR A 4 29.37 0.02 -15.76
N TYR A 5 29.93 -0.04 -14.55
CA TYR A 5 30.41 -1.26 -13.93
C TYR A 5 29.21 -2.01 -13.37
N ILE A 6 28.76 -3.04 -14.07
CA ILE A 6 28.00 -4.13 -13.46
C ILE A 6 29.03 -5.00 -12.76
N TYR A 7 28.94 -5.14 -11.44
CA TYR A 7 29.61 -6.25 -10.76
C TYR A 7 29.04 -7.55 -11.36
N GLY A 8 29.79 -8.09 -12.33
CA GLY A 8 29.51 -9.35 -13.00
C GLY A 8 28.43 -9.30 -14.08
N LEU A 9 28.70 -8.64 -15.22
CA LEU A 9 28.42 -9.09 -16.61
C LEU A 9 28.43 -7.89 -17.56
N SER A 10 29.39 -7.87 -18.47
CA SER A 10 29.56 -6.83 -19.50
C SER A 10 28.49 -6.98 -20.59
N ILE A 11 27.65 -5.96 -20.77
CA ILE A 11 26.86 -5.79 -22.00
C ILE A 11 27.24 -4.43 -22.59
N ASN A 12 27.95 -4.44 -23.72
CA ASN A 12 28.32 -3.25 -24.47
C ASN A 12 27.54 -3.23 -25.80
N PRO A 13 26.82 -2.16 -26.19
CA PRO A 13 25.92 -2.20 -27.35
C PRO A 13 26.61 -2.08 -28.72
N SER A 14 27.94 -2.08 -28.80
CA SER A 14 28.64 -1.65 -30.02
C SER A 14 29.88 -2.49 -30.35
N CYS A 15 29.77 -3.81 -30.41
CA CYS A 15 30.62 -4.63 -31.28
C CYS A 15 30.13 -6.07 -31.28
N GLY A 16 29.85 -6.62 -32.47
CA GLY A 16 29.59 -8.04 -32.65
C GLY A 16 30.86 -8.84 -32.40
N ILE A 17 31.06 -9.31 -31.16
CA ILE A 17 31.95 -10.42 -30.85
C ILE A 17 31.24 -11.27 -29.80
N PHE A 18 30.83 -12.47 -30.24
CA PHE A 18 30.35 -13.56 -29.40
C PHE A 18 31.37 -13.87 -28.30
N LEU A 19 30.97 -13.70 -27.05
CA LEU A 19 31.56 -14.41 -25.91
C LEU A 19 30.40 -14.99 -25.09
N PRO A 20 30.56 -16.22 -24.56
CA PRO A 20 29.44 -17.07 -24.18
C PRO A 20 28.65 -16.42 -23.05
N ALA A 21 27.39 -16.08 -23.35
CA ALA A 21 26.42 -15.70 -22.35
C ALA A 21 26.34 -16.83 -21.31
N THR A 22 26.46 -16.50 -20.04
CA THR A 22 25.92 -17.37 -18.99
C THR A 22 24.47 -17.69 -19.39
N SER A 23 24.02 -18.95 -19.27
CA SER A 23 22.70 -19.40 -19.74
C SER A 23 21.57 -18.43 -19.36
N VAL A 24 21.65 -17.89 -18.14
CA VAL A 24 20.76 -16.87 -17.58
C VAL A 24 20.60 -15.62 -18.47
N ALA A 25 21.69 -15.06 -19.01
CA ALA A 25 21.61 -13.86 -19.85
C ALA A 25 20.95 -14.14 -21.21
N ALA A 26 21.14 -15.36 -21.75
CA ALA A 26 20.47 -15.80 -22.97
C ALA A 26 18.96 -16.02 -22.73
N ASP A 27 18.60 -16.58 -21.58
CA ASP A 27 17.20 -16.81 -21.18
C ASP A 27 16.46 -15.47 -21.01
N ILE A 28 17.05 -14.52 -20.27
CA ILE A 28 16.49 -13.18 -20.08
C ILE A 28 16.26 -12.49 -21.43
N ASN A 29 17.25 -12.51 -22.33
CA ASN A 29 17.15 -11.85 -23.63
C ASN A 29 16.09 -12.52 -24.54
N THR A 30 15.90 -13.83 -24.41
CA THR A 30 14.87 -14.56 -25.16
C THR A 30 13.48 -14.17 -24.68
N GLU A 31 13.24 -14.16 -23.37
CA GLU A 31 11.97 -13.70 -22.79
C GLU A 31 11.70 -12.22 -23.05
N PHE A 32 12.72 -11.38 -22.95
CA PHE A 32 12.62 -9.94 -23.20
C PHE A 32 12.19 -9.64 -24.65
N ARG A 33 12.50 -10.50 -25.62
CA ARG A 33 12.08 -10.30 -27.02
C ARG A 33 10.64 -10.71 -27.30
N ARG A 34 10.00 -11.44 -26.38
CA ARG A 34 8.63 -11.87 -26.58
C ARG A 34 7.66 -10.68 -26.50
N ILE A 35 6.51 -10.84 -27.16
CA ILE A 35 5.46 -9.81 -27.28
C ILE A 35 4.65 -9.73 -25.99
N ASP A 36 4.58 -10.83 -25.25
CA ASP A 36 3.73 -10.94 -24.09
C ASP A 36 4.20 -10.09 -22.93
N LYS A 37 5.47 -9.66 -22.82
CA LYS A 37 6.01 -8.82 -21.71
C LYS A 37 5.23 -7.52 -21.47
N ILE A 38 5.16 -7.08 -20.22
CA ILE A 38 4.70 -5.72 -19.87
C ILE A 38 5.89 -4.80 -19.64
N SER A 39 5.74 -3.54 -20.05
CA SER A 39 6.74 -2.49 -19.84
C SER A 39 6.02 -1.24 -19.34
N ILE A 40 6.19 -0.93 -18.07
CA ILE A 40 5.52 0.16 -17.36
C ILE A 40 6.53 1.28 -17.14
N GLN A 41 6.23 2.48 -17.62
CA GLN A 41 7.05 3.65 -17.34
C GLN A 41 6.70 4.19 -15.94
N ALA A 42 7.40 3.72 -14.91
CA ALA A 42 7.14 4.07 -13.52
C ALA A 42 7.36 5.57 -13.22
N ASN A 43 8.40 6.17 -13.83
CA ASN A 43 8.66 7.61 -13.78
C ASN A 43 9.56 8.03 -14.97
N ALA A 44 10.02 9.29 -15.01
CA ALA A 44 10.82 9.81 -16.13
C ALA A 44 12.14 9.05 -16.40
N ILE A 45 12.70 8.38 -15.39
CA ILE A 45 14.00 7.70 -15.47
C ILE A 45 13.92 6.19 -15.20
N CYS A 46 12.76 5.66 -14.83
CA CYS A 46 12.60 4.28 -14.39
C CYS A 46 11.51 3.57 -15.19
N THR A 47 11.87 2.40 -15.71
CA THR A 47 10.95 1.50 -16.42
C THR A 47 10.94 0.15 -15.72
N VAL A 48 9.74 -0.36 -15.45
CA VAL A 48 9.53 -1.68 -14.84
C VAL A 48 9.10 -2.64 -15.93
N ILE A 49 9.78 -3.77 -16.05
CA ILE A 49 9.52 -4.77 -17.09
C ILE A 49 9.30 -6.11 -16.41
N ALA A 50 8.16 -6.74 -16.70
CA ALA A 50 7.87 -8.09 -16.22
C ALA A 50 7.60 -9.02 -17.40
N THR A 51 8.30 -10.16 -17.39
CA THR A 51 8.10 -11.26 -18.35
C THR A 51 7.38 -12.42 -17.66
N GLU A 52 7.40 -13.60 -18.27
CA GLU A 52 6.88 -14.83 -17.65
C GLU A 52 7.65 -15.17 -16.37
N ASN A 53 8.99 -15.07 -16.39
CA ASN A 53 9.83 -15.51 -15.27
C ASN A 53 10.64 -14.39 -14.61
N TRP A 54 10.75 -13.19 -15.19
CA TRP A 54 11.63 -12.14 -14.69
C TRP A 54 10.87 -10.88 -14.30
N ILE A 55 11.36 -10.21 -13.27
CA ILE A 55 10.96 -8.85 -12.87
C ILE A 55 12.19 -7.97 -12.93
N MET A 56 12.09 -6.87 -13.65
CA MET A 56 13.21 -5.97 -13.92
C MET A 56 12.83 -4.53 -13.59
N LYS A 57 13.74 -3.84 -12.91
CA LYS A 57 13.72 -2.39 -12.76
C LYS A 57 14.91 -1.81 -13.53
N VAL A 58 14.61 -1.08 -14.59
CA VAL A 58 15.59 -0.47 -15.48
C VAL A 58 15.66 1.02 -15.15
N THR A 59 16.85 1.50 -14.80
CA THR A 59 17.18 2.92 -14.65
C THR A 59 18.27 3.30 -15.65
N PRO A 60 18.64 4.59 -15.80
CA PRO A 60 19.64 4.98 -16.80
C PRO A 60 21.04 4.45 -16.46
N LEU A 61 21.29 4.13 -15.18
CA LEU A 61 22.61 3.75 -14.68
C LEU A 61 22.70 2.27 -14.28
N THR A 62 21.57 1.66 -13.88
CA THR A 62 21.55 0.31 -13.31
C THR A 62 20.30 -0.45 -13.75
N ILE A 63 20.43 -1.78 -13.77
CA ILE A 63 19.33 -2.70 -13.99
C ILE A 63 19.28 -3.65 -12.80
N PHE A 64 18.13 -3.72 -12.13
CA PHE A 64 17.85 -4.70 -11.10
C PHE A 64 17.00 -5.80 -11.69
N ILE A 65 17.35 -7.05 -11.44
CA ILE A 65 16.69 -8.24 -12.02
C ILE A 65 16.48 -9.27 -10.92
N ALA A 66 15.27 -9.80 -10.83
CA ALA A 66 14.93 -10.94 -9.98
C ALA A 66 14.12 -11.98 -10.77
N HIS A 67 14.32 -13.26 -10.46
CA HIS A 67 13.54 -14.33 -11.04
C HIS A 67 12.28 -14.56 -10.19
N GLN A 68 11.10 -14.64 -10.81
CA GLN A 68 9.81 -14.73 -10.10
C GLN A 68 9.70 -15.96 -9.21
N SER A 69 10.38 -17.07 -9.55
CA SER A 69 10.33 -18.27 -8.71
C SER A 69 10.98 -18.06 -7.33
N ASP A 70 11.97 -17.16 -7.24
CA ASP A 70 12.74 -16.87 -6.03
C ASP A 70 12.52 -15.45 -5.49
N ALA A 71 11.64 -14.66 -6.13
CA ALA A 71 11.26 -13.34 -5.69
C ALA A 71 10.07 -13.37 -4.72
N THR A 72 10.19 -12.64 -3.62
CA THR A 72 9.12 -12.27 -2.70
C THR A 72 8.76 -10.81 -2.97
N LEU A 73 7.48 -10.54 -3.20
CA LEU A 73 6.96 -9.22 -3.55
C LEU A 73 6.08 -8.73 -2.40
N ASN A 74 6.51 -7.67 -1.72
CA ASN A 74 5.78 -7.10 -0.59
C ASN A 74 5.46 -5.63 -0.85
N VAL A 75 4.19 -5.25 -0.72
CA VAL A 75 3.83 -3.83 -0.69
C VAL A 75 4.23 -3.28 0.68
N ASN A 76 5.20 -2.35 0.68
CA ASN A 76 5.73 -1.75 1.90
C ASN A 76 5.17 -0.35 2.17
N GLN A 77 4.72 0.36 1.14
CA GLN A 77 4.24 1.73 1.26
C GLN A 77 3.18 2.04 0.20
N CYS A 78 2.28 2.94 0.56
CA CYS A 78 1.29 3.47 -0.35
C CYS A 78 1.05 4.96 -0.08
N ASP A 79 1.25 5.80 -1.09
CA ASP A 79 1.17 7.26 -1.01
C ASP A 79 0.01 7.76 -1.85
N THR A 80 -0.72 8.79 -1.39
CA THR A 80 -1.79 9.43 -2.17
C THR A 80 -1.47 10.91 -2.35
N HIS A 81 -1.46 11.37 -3.60
CA HIS A 81 -1.14 12.74 -3.98
C HIS A 81 -2.34 13.42 -4.63
N SER A 82 -2.68 14.63 -4.18
CA SER A 82 -3.77 15.43 -4.76
C SER A 82 -3.24 16.27 -5.93
N LEU A 83 -3.67 15.97 -7.16
CA LEU A 83 -3.34 16.79 -8.32
C LEU A 83 -4.31 17.99 -8.42
N SER A 84 -4.00 19.03 -7.64
CA SER A 84 -4.71 20.32 -7.52
C SER A 84 -6.05 20.33 -6.74
N PRO A 85 -6.42 21.46 -6.11
CA PRO A 85 -7.71 21.62 -5.42
C PRO A 85 -8.92 21.66 -6.37
N GLU A 86 -8.69 21.87 -7.67
CA GLU A 86 -9.75 22.13 -8.66
C GLU A 86 -10.12 20.88 -9.47
N ASN A 87 -9.25 19.86 -9.53
CA ASN A 87 -9.54 18.58 -10.17
C ASN A 87 -9.36 17.46 -9.16
N SER A 88 -10.47 16.85 -8.77
CA SER A 88 -10.62 15.78 -7.77
C SER A 88 -10.01 14.42 -8.18
N ARG A 89 -8.81 14.41 -8.79
CA ARG A 89 -8.07 13.17 -9.07
C ARG A 89 -6.90 13.04 -8.11
N GLN A 90 -7.16 12.39 -6.98
CA GLN A 90 -6.12 11.83 -6.13
C GLN A 90 -5.42 10.70 -6.89
N VAL A 91 -4.09 10.79 -7.05
CA VAL A 91 -3.27 9.75 -7.66
C VAL A 91 -2.55 9.00 -6.55
N GLN A 92 -2.75 7.70 -6.50
CA GLN A 92 -2.13 6.83 -5.53
C GLN A 92 -0.93 6.10 -6.13
N TYR A 93 0.18 6.07 -5.40
CA TYR A 93 1.37 5.29 -5.70
C TYR A 93 1.55 4.16 -4.68
N ILE A 94 2.01 3.02 -5.16
CA ILE A 94 2.22 1.78 -4.42
C ILE A 94 3.68 1.40 -4.60
N THR A 95 4.40 1.23 -3.49
CA THR A 95 5.79 0.78 -3.49
C THR A 95 5.83 -0.71 -3.15
N ILE A 96 6.46 -1.47 -4.04
CA ILE A 96 6.63 -2.91 -3.95
C ILE A 96 8.11 -3.18 -3.73
N GLU A 97 8.45 -3.80 -2.62
CA GLU A 97 9.77 -4.34 -2.34
C GLU A 97 9.91 -5.72 -2.99
N VAL A 98 10.92 -5.86 -3.84
CA VAL A 98 11.30 -7.12 -4.47
C VAL A 98 12.52 -7.68 -3.75
N LYS A 99 12.34 -8.79 -3.04
CA LYS A 99 13.41 -9.53 -2.36
C LYS A 99 13.63 -10.86 -3.05
N SER A 100 14.86 -11.17 -3.49
CA SER A 100 15.18 -12.53 -3.92
C SER A 100 15.58 -13.38 -2.71
N SER A 101 15.27 -14.67 -2.72
CA SER A 101 15.80 -15.62 -1.75
C SER A 101 17.30 -15.87 -1.91
N ARG A 102 17.90 -15.40 -3.01
CA ARG A 102 19.34 -15.49 -3.25
C ARG A 102 20.05 -14.30 -2.60
N GLU A 103 20.95 -14.56 -1.66
CA GLU A 103 21.73 -13.54 -0.94
C GLU A 103 22.60 -12.67 -1.86
N SER A 104 22.91 -13.13 -3.08
CA SER A 104 23.69 -12.38 -4.06
C SER A 104 22.92 -11.26 -4.75
N ILE A 105 21.59 -11.20 -4.61
CA ILE A 105 20.74 -10.21 -5.29
C ILE A 105 20.24 -9.22 -4.24
N GLN A 106 20.67 -7.97 -4.37
CA GLN A 106 20.22 -6.89 -3.50
C GLN A 106 18.72 -6.62 -3.72
N PRO A 107 17.95 -6.42 -2.64
CA PRO A 107 16.55 -6.08 -2.76
C PRO A 107 16.38 -4.70 -3.41
N PHE A 108 15.27 -4.51 -4.12
CA PHE A 108 14.99 -3.25 -4.79
C PHE A 108 13.50 -2.91 -4.76
N ASN A 109 13.21 -1.62 -4.76
CA ASN A 109 11.84 -1.10 -4.70
C ASN A 109 11.34 -0.67 -6.08
N ILE A 110 10.10 -1.04 -6.39
CA ILE A 110 9.33 -0.61 -7.56
C ILE A 110 8.19 0.27 -7.06
N ARG A 111 8.11 1.52 -7.52
CA ARG A 111 7.00 2.45 -7.21
C ARG A 111 6.14 2.63 -8.45
N LEU A 112 4.86 2.30 -8.37
CA LEU A 112 3.89 2.37 -9.47
C LEU A 112 2.64 3.10 -9.05
N ASN A 113 1.91 3.71 -9.98
CA ASN A 113 0.56 4.19 -9.65
C ASN A 113 -0.41 3.00 -9.46
N ALA A 114 -1.60 3.24 -8.91
CA ALA A 114 -2.57 2.18 -8.63
C ALA A 114 -3.06 1.40 -9.87
N LEU A 115 -3.11 2.03 -11.05
CA LEU A 115 -3.49 1.38 -12.31
C LEU A 115 -2.38 0.44 -12.78
N ASP A 116 -1.15 0.95 -12.86
CA ASP A 116 0.04 0.21 -13.25
C ASP A 116 0.36 -0.92 -12.27
N PHE A 117 0.09 -0.73 -10.98
CA PHE A 117 0.21 -1.77 -9.96
C PHE A 117 -0.68 -2.96 -10.31
N LYS A 118 -1.92 -2.70 -10.74
CA LYS A 118 -2.86 -3.75 -11.12
C LYS A 118 -2.41 -4.48 -12.37
N ASP A 119 -1.93 -3.74 -13.38
CA ASP A 119 -1.38 -4.34 -14.61
C ASP A 119 -0.15 -5.22 -14.31
N LEU A 120 0.69 -4.80 -13.36
CA LEU A 120 1.80 -5.61 -12.86
C LEU A 120 1.28 -6.84 -12.10
N GLN A 121 0.32 -6.67 -11.20
CA GLN A 121 -0.26 -7.77 -10.41
C GLN A 121 -0.92 -8.84 -11.30
N ASP A 122 -1.62 -8.43 -12.36
CA ASP A 122 -2.28 -9.34 -13.29
C ASP A 122 -1.26 -10.11 -14.15
N ARG A 123 -0.03 -9.61 -14.30
CA ARG A 123 1.05 -10.29 -15.04
C ARG A 123 1.89 -11.24 -14.20
N ILE A 124 2.27 -10.85 -12.99
CA ILE A 124 3.23 -11.65 -12.22
C ILE A 124 2.55 -12.94 -11.73
N ALA A 125 3.22 -14.09 -11.88
CA ALA A 125 2.68 -15.37 -11.43
C ALA A 125 2.67 -15.53 -9.89
N ARG A 126 3.46 -14.72 -9.19
CA ARG A 126 3.55 -14.68 -7.73
C ARG A 126 2.59 -13.65 -7.13
N PRO A 127 1.89 -13.99 -6.04
CA PRO A 127 1.06 -13.02 -5.34
C PRO A 127 1.94 -11.93 -4.72
N ILE A 128 1.49 -10.68 -4.86
CA ILE A 128 2.09 -9.54 -4.17
C ILE A 128 1.43 -9.45 -2.79
N THR A 129 2.22 -9.61 -1.73
CA THR A 129 1.72 -9.58 -0.34
C THR A 129 1.62 -8.14 0.12
N ILE A 130 0.45 -7.71 0.58
CA ILE A 130 0.28 -6.38 1.16
C ILE A 130 0.63 -6.47 2.65
N LEU A 131 1.64 -5.72 3.09
CA LEU A 131 1.98 -5.70 4.51
C LEU A 131 0.81 -5.07 5.29
N PRO A 132 0.48 -5.60 6.49
CA PRO A 132 -0.74 -5.22 7.23
C PRO A 132 -0.79 -3.73 7.61
N ASN A 133 0.34 -3.04 7.59
CA ASN A 133 0.47 -1.62 7.93
C ASN A 133 0.27 -0.68 6.72
N VAL A 134 0.01 -1.22 5.53
CA VAL A 134 -0.13 -0.45 4.30
C VAL A 134 -1.60 -0.35 3.92
N LEU A 135 -2.17 0.84 4.14
CA LEU A 135 -3.51 1.19 3.68
C LEU A 135 -3.44 1.56 2.19
N VAL A 136 -3.65 0.57 1.33
CA VAL A 136 -3.94 0.84 -0.08
C VAL A 136 -5.34 1.46 -0.14
N HIS A 137 -5.41 2.80 -0.21
CA HIS A 137 -6.59 3.59 -0.56
C HIS A 137 -7.20 3.11 -1.89
N LYS A 138 -8.04 2.10 -1.81
CA LYS A 138 -8.94 1.71 -2.88
C LYS A 138 -9.77 2.93 -3.31
N SER A 139 -9.96 3.11 -4.61
CA SER A 139 -10.85 4.17 -5.11
C SER A 139 -12.23 4.03 -4.46
N LEU A 140 -13.04 5.09 -4.41
CA LEU A 140 -14.42 4.99 -3.91
C LEU A 140 -15.17 3.83 -4.60
N MET A 141 -14.94 3.65 -5.91
CA MET A 141 -15.45 2.51 -6.66
C MET A 141 -14.91 1.16 -6.15
N ASP A 142 -13.61 1.03 -5.89
CA ASP A 142 -13.03 -0.23 -5.41
C ASP A 142 -13.47 -0.55 -3.97
N LYS A 143 -13.55 0.46 -3.08
CA LYS A 143 -14.13 0.31 -1.74
C LYS A 143 -15.58 -0.17 -1.81
N PHE A 144 -16.37 0.48 -2.67
CA PHE A 144 -17.75 0.06 -2.90
C PHE A 144 -17.82 -1.36 -3.46
N VAL A 145 -16.97 -1.74 -4.41
CA VAL A 145 -16.94 -3.09 -4.99
C VAL A 145 -16.66 -4.14 -3.91
N ASP A 146 -15.80 -3.86 -2.94
CA ASP A 146 -15.53 -4.78 -1.85
C ASP A 146 -16.69 -4.87 -0.86
N THR A 147 -17.24 -3.73 -0.40
CA THR A 147 -18.42 -3.73 0.46
C THR A 147 -19.64 -4.36 -0.23
N PHE A 148 -19.80 -4.16 -1.54
CA PHE A 148 -20.84 -4.80 -2.35
C PHE A 148 -20.73 -6.32 -2.30
N LYS A 149 -19.50 -6.86 -2.42
CA LYS A 149 -19.27 -8.31 -2.35
C LYS A 149 -19.57 -8.86 -0.97
N GLU A 150 -19.18 -8.15 0.09
CA GLU A 150 -19.44 -8.55 1.47
C GLU A 150 -20.95 -8.70 1.71
N VAL A 151 -21.75 -7.72 1.31
CA VAL A 151 -23.21 -7.81 1.45
C VAL A 151 -23.81 -8.91 0.58
N VAL A 152 -23.35 -9.06 -0.67
CA VAL A 152 -23.89 -10.08 -1.59
C VAL A 152 -23.49 -11.51 -1.22
N VAL A 153 -22.43 -11.70 -0.43
CA VAL A 153 -22.05 -13.02 0.08
C VAL A 153 -23.10 -13.58 1.04
N ASP A 154 -23.78 -12.71 1.80
CA ASP A 154 -24.83 -13.09 2.76
C ASP A 154 -26.18 -13.36 2.07
N ASN A 155 -26.34 -12.97 0.81
CA ASN A 155 -27.54 -13.28 0.05
C ASN A 155 -27.62 -14.77 -0.30
N PRO A 156 -28.84 -15.33 -0.47
CA PRO A 156 -29.02 -16.71 -0.89
C PRO A 156 -28.28 -17.02 -2.20
N ARG A 157 -27.86 -18.27 -2.38
CA ARG A 157 -27.19 -18.70 -3.61
C ARG A 157 -28.20 -19.29 -4.60
N TYR A 158 -27.96 -19.04 -5.89
CA TYR A 158 -28.72 -19.64 -6.98
C TYR A 158 -28.02 -20.90 -7.46
N GLU A 159 -28.67 -22.04 -7.30
CA GLU A 159 -28.19 -23.29 -7.86
C GLU A 159 -28.51 -23.35 -9.36
N THR A 160 -27.49 -23.66 -10.16
CA THR A 160 -27.63 -23.80 -11.60
C THR A 160 -26.70 -24.89 -12.12
N ASP A 161 -27.21 -25.65 -13.09
CA ASP A 161 -26.52 -26.67 -13.88
C ASP A 161 -26.06 -26.13 -15.25
N GLN A 162 -26.45 -24.90 -15.59
CA GLN A 162 -26.09 -24.26 -16.85
C GLN A 162 -24.58 -24.06 -16.97
N GLU A 163 -24.04 -24.39 -18.15
CA GLU A 163 -22.69 -23.98 -18.55
C GLU A 163 -22.62 -22.47 -18.67
N LEU A 164 -21.78 -21.86 -17.84
CA LEU A 164 -21.68 -20.42 -17.74
C LEU A 164 -20.46 -19.91 -18.50
N GLU A 165 -20.68 -18.92 -19.35
CA GLU A 165 -19.64 -18.29 -20.15
C GLU A 165 -18.80 -17.30 -19.32
N ASN A 166 -17.73 -16.80 -19.94
CA ASN A 166 -16.97 -15.69 -19.38
C ASN A 166 -17.84 -14.44 -19.28
N CYS A 167 -17.64 -13.68 -18.20
CA CYS A 167 -18.30 -12.42 -17.93
C CYS A 167 -18.18 -11.48 -19.11
N ILE A 168 -19.31 -10.98 -19.62
CA ILE A 168 -19.31 -10.08 -20.79
C ILE A 168 -18.65 -8.72 -20.52
N GLY A 169 -18.49 -8.34 -19.24
CA GLY A 169 -17.87 -7.09 -18.83
C GLY A 169 -16.34 -7.12 -18.86
N CYS A 170 -15.72 -8.18 -18.34
CA CYS A 170 -14.25 -8.28 -18.27
C CYS A 170 -13.65 -9.34 -19.20
N LEU A 171 -14.43 -10.35 -19.61
CA LEU A 171 -13.98 -11.53 -20.36
C LEU A 171 -12.89 -12.38 -19.67
N GLN A 172 -12.48 -12.03 -18.44
CA GLN A 172 -11.40 -12.69 -17.69
C GLN A 172 -11.91 -13.75 -16.70
N LYS A 173 -13.14 -13.61 -16.20
CA LYS A 173 -13.72 -14.48 -15.15
C LYS A 173 -15.04 -15.04 -15.63
N GLN A 174 -15.39 -16.24 -15.18
CA GLN A 174 -16.71 -16.82 -15.45
C GLN A 174 -17.83 -15.99 -14.78
N ALA A 175 -19.01 -15.94 -15.42
CA ALA A 175 -20.18 -15.30 -14.85
C ALA A 175 -20.60 -16.00 -13.55
N ASN A 176 -20.76 -15.25 -12.45
CA ASN A 176 -20.99 -15.80 -11.13
C ASN A 176 -22.03 -15.04 -10.29
N VAL A 177 -22.78 -14.12 -10.89
CA VAL A 177 -23.88 -13.39 -10.26
C VAL A 177 -25.12 -13.40 -11.13
N LYS A 178 -26.30 -13.58 -10.50
CA LYS A 178 -27.62 -13.47 -11.11
C LYS A 178 -28.42 -12.40 -10.38
N LEU A 179 -29.24 -11.66 -11.12
CA LEU A 179 -30.21 -10.75 -10.55
C LEU A 179 -31.55 -11.48 -10.39
N GLN A 180 -32.06 -11.54 -9.17
CA GLN A 180 -33.34 -12.15 -8.83
C GLN A 180 -33.95 -11.36 -7.68
N LYS A 181 -35.24 -10.98 -7.81
CA LYS A 181 -35.89 -10.19 -6.77
C LYS A 181 -35.95 -10.98 -5.45
N MET A 182 -35.27 -10.49 -4.43
CA MET A 182 -35.24 -11.05 -3.07
C MET A 182 -35.60 -9.99 -2.02
N CYS A 183 -35.54 -8.70 -2.36
CA CYS A 183 -35.96 -7.65 -1.45
C CYS A 183 -37.49 -7.71 -1.21
N ILE A 184 -37.87 -7.55 0.06
CA ILE A 184 -39.26 -7.40 0.48
C ILE A 184 -39.56 -5.90 0.47
N GLU A 185 -40.36 -5.45 -0.49
CA GLU A 185 -40.93 -4.10 -0.51
C GLU A 185 -42.38 -4.22 -0.04
N ASP A 186 -42.80 -3.37 0.90
CA ASP A 186 -44.19 -3.35 1.37
C ASP A 186 -45.14 -3.10 0.21
N SER A 187 -45.99 -4.09 -0.08
CA SER A 187 -46.84 -4.17 -1.28
C SER A 187 -47.86 -3.04 -1.42
N GLU A 188 -48.00 -2.18 -0.42
CA GLU A 188 -48.98 -1.10 -0.38
C GLU A 188 -48.48 0.19 -1.06
N ASN A 189 -47.17 0.33 -1.31
CA ASN A 189 -46.55 1.51 -1.94
C ASN A 189 -45.60 1.16 -3.11
N ALA A 190 -45.96 0.19 -3.95
CA ALA A 190 -45.19 -0.14 -5.14
C ALA A 190 -45.23 1.00 -6.17
N THR A 191 -44.23 1.88 -6.12
CA THR A 191 -44.01 2.92 -7.14
C THR A 191 -43.27 2.35 -8.34
N GLU A 192 -43.19 3.09 -9.46
CA GLU A 192 -42.36 2.76 -10.63
C GLU A 192 -40.86 2.64 -10.30
N GLU A 193 -40.47 3.00 -9.07
CA GLU A 193 -39.11 2.91 -8.55
C GLU A 193 -38.82 1.62 -7.78
N SER A 194 -39.80 0.73 -7.67
CA SER A 194 -39.70 -0.58 -7.02
C SER A 194 -38.77 -1.54 -7.76
N CYS A 195 -38.16 -2.45 -7.01
CA CYS A 195 -37.38 -3.53 -7.60
C CYS A 195 -38.31 -4.54 -8.28
N ALA A 196 -37.91 -5.02 -9.44
CA ALA A 196 -38.70 -5.97 -10.23
C ALA A 196 -37.88 -7.21 -10.60
N THR A 197 -38.56 -8.30 -10.93
CA THR A 197 -37.91 -9.57 -11.25
C THR A 197 -37.17 -9.48 -12.58
N CYS A 198 -35.87 -9.80 -12.56
CA CYS A 198 -35.03 -9.91 -13.73
C CYS A 198 -35.03 -11.35 -14.27
N TYR A 199 -35.21 -11.52 -15.58
CA TYR A 199 -35.22 -12.83 -16.25
C TYR A 199 -33.98 -13.07 -17.13
N CYS A 200 -32.97 -12.21 -17.03
CA CYS A 200 -31.73 -12.37 -17.80
C CYS A 200 -30.92 -13.57 -17.31
N ARG A 201 -30.16 -14.17 -18.24
CA ARG A 201 -29.17 -15.20 -17.91
C ARG A 201 -28.01 -14.58 -17.09
N PRO A 202 -27.35 -15.36 -16.23
CA PRO A 202 -26.15 -14.91 -15.54
C PRO A 202 -25.00 -14.77 -16.54
N MET A 203 -24.64 -13.54 -16.89
CA MET A 203 -23.59 -13.23 -17.88
C MET A 203 -22.50 -12.32 -17.33
N TRP A 204 -22.57 -11.99 -16.04
CA TRP A 204 -21.67 -11.05 -15.39
C TRP A 204 -20.98 -11.71 -14.21
N CYS A 205 -19.75 -11.29 -13.92
CA CYS A 205 -19.10 -11.58 -12.64
C CYS A 205 -19.46 -10.50 -11.60
N ILE A 206 -19.32 -10.86 -10.33
CA ILE A 206 -19.64 -10.00 -9.19
C ILE A 206 -18.87 -8.66 -9.22
N ASP A 207 -17.60 -8.68 -9.64
CA ASP A 207 -16.77 -7.47 -9.78
C ASP A 207 -17.37 -6.49 -10.79
N CYS A 208 -17.73 -6.99 -11.98
CA CYS A 208 -18.26 -6.16 -13.04
C CYS A 208 -19.68 -5.68 -12.73
N MET A 209 -20.50 -6.51 -12.06
CA MET A 209 -21.82 -6.09 -11.61
C MET A 209 -21.74 -4.99 -10.55
N ALA A 210 -20.82 -5.10 -9.58
CA ALA A 210 -20.60 -4.08 -8.57
C ALA A 210 -20.13 -2.75 -9.19
N LYS A 211 -19.22 -2.81 -10.17
CA LYS A 211 -18.78 -1.62 -10.93
C LYS A 211 -19.91 -0.99 -11.73
N TRP A 212 -20.73 -1.81 -12.38
CA TRP A 212 -21.92 -1.31 -13.08
C TRP A 212 -22.86 -0.59 -12.11
N PHE A 213 -23.12 -1.20 -10.96
CA PHE A 213 -23.95 -0.63 -9.92
C PHE A 213 -23.42 0.73 -9.47
N ALA A 214 -22.13 0.80 -9.10
CA ALA A 214 -21.45 2.02 -8.66
C ALA A 214 -21.52 3.13 -9.71
N SER A 215 -21.33 2.80 -11.00
CA SER A 215 -21.31 3.79 -12.09
C SER A 215 -22.63 4.53 -12.30
N ARG A 216 -23.73 4.03 -11.71
CA ARG A 216 -25.07 4.62 -11.80
C ARG A 216 -25.54 5.27 -10.51
N GLN A 217 -24.66 5.38 -9.53
CA GLN A 217 -24.95 6.08 -8.29
C GLN A 217 -24.53 7.55 -8.35
N ASP A 218 -25.15 8.35 -7.50
CA ASP A 218 -24.83 9.77 -7.36
C ASP A 218 -23.45 9.94 -6.72
N SER A 219 -22.51 10.53 -7.47
CA SER A 219 -21.12 10.71 -7.02
C SER A 219 -21.00 11.64 -5.81
N ASP A 220 -21.97 12.52 -5.59
CA ASP A 220 -21.98 13.48 -4.49
C ASP A 220 -22.52 12.89 -3.17
N LYS A 221 -23.11 11.67 -3.22
CA LYS A 221 -23.73 11.01 -2.06
C LYS A 221 -23.30 9.54 -1.94
N PRO A 222 -22.02 9.24 -1.68
CA PRO A 222 -21.51 7.88 -1.52
C PRO A 222 -22.19 7.08 -0.41
N ASP A 223 -22.62 7.74 0.68
CA ASP A 223 -23.21 7.09 1.84
C ASP A 223 -24.55 6.39 1.54
N THR A 224 -25.24 6.78 0.46
CA THR A 224 -26.52 6.18 0.09
C THR A 224 -26.36 4.99 -0.87
N TRP A 225 -25.17 4.75 -1.43
CA TRP A 225 -24.99 3.81 -2.54
C TRP A 225 -25.48 2.39 -2.22
N LEU A 226 -25.24 1.89 -1.00
CA LEU A 226 -25.68 0.54 -0.60
C LEU A 226 -27.21 0.42 -0.49
N SER A 227 -27.89 1.51 -0.15
CA SER A 227 -29.35 1.59 -0.04
C SER A 227 -30.06 1.94 -1.35
N SER A 228 -29.30 2.37 -2.36
CA SER A 228 -29.83 2.79 -3.66
C SER A 228 -30.21 1.60 -4.54
N LYS A 229 -30.83 1.91 -5.69
CA LYS A 229 -31.23 0.95 -6.72
C LYS A 229 -30.45 1.20 -8.01
N CYS A 230 -30.35 0.17 -8.85
CA CYS A 230 -29.72 0.23 -10.16
C CYS A 230 -30.60 -0.45 -11.21
N THR A 231 -30.25 -0.30 -12.48
CA THR A 231 -30.94 -0.95 -13.61
C THR A 231 -30.08 -2.05 -14.19
N CYS A 232 -30.69 -3.19 -14.50
CA CYS A 232 -29.99 -4.32 -15.12
C CYS A 232 -29.32 -3.87 -16.44
N PRO A 233 -28.05 -4.19 -16.69
CA PRO A 233 -27.37 -3.82 -17.93
C PRO A 233 -28.06 -4.32 -19.21
N MET A 234 -28.83 -5.40 -19.10
CA MET A 234 -29.44 -6.09 -20.23
C MET A 234 -30.92 -5.71 -20.43
N CYS A 235 -31.76 -5.92 -19.42
CA CYS A 235 -33.21 -5.69 -19.51
C CYS A 235 -33.68 -4.40 -18.83
N ARG A 236 -32.77 -3.64 -18.19
CA ARG A 236 -33.04 -2.39 -17.46
C ARG A 236 -34.00 -2.49 -16.29
N THR A 237 -34.46 -3.68 -15.93
CA THR A 237 -35.23 -3.94 -14.71
C THR A 237 -34.50 -3.36 -13.50
N ARG A 238 -35.23 -2.65 -12.63
CA ARG A 238 -34.66 -2.09 -11.39
C ARG A 238 -34.41 -3.21 -10.38
N PHE A 239 -33.26 -3.12 -9.72
CA PHE A 239 -32.82 -4.06 -8.69
C PHE A 239 -32.01 -3.35 -7.61
N CYS A 240 -31.91 -3.94 -6.43
CA CYS A 240 -31.07 -3.48 -5.32
C CYS A 240 -29.98 -4.50 -4.96
N LEU A 241 -29.14 -4.20 -3.98
CA LEU A 241 -28.08 -5.11 -3.52
C LEU A 241 -28.62 -6.50 -3.12
N LEU A 242 -29.77 -6.55 -2.45
CA LEU A 242 -30.38 -7.80 -1.99
C LEU A 242 -30.82 -8.71 -3.15
N ASP A 243 -31.10 -8.12 -4.32
CA ASP A 243 -31.50 -8.87 -5.51
C ASP A 243 -30.31 -9.50 -6.25
N CYS A 244 -29.08 -9.19 -5.83
CA CYS A 244 -27.87 -9.77 -6.39
C CYS A 244 -27.55 -11.07 -5.65
N ILE A 245 -27.68 -12.21 -6.33
CA ILE A 245 -27.42 -13.52 -5.75
C ILE A 245 -26.24 -14.21 -6.45
N ARG A 246 -25.37 -14.84 -5.65
CA ARG A 246 -24.23 -15.58 -6.17
C ARG A 246 -24.68 -16.93 -6.73
N LEU A 247 -24.03 -17.34 -7.81
CA LEU A 247 -24.26 -18.68 -8.36
C LEU A 247 -23.54 -19.72 -7.49
N CYS A 248 -24.26 -20.77 -7.10
CA CYS A 248 -23.66 -21.99 -6.59
C CYS A 248 -23.68 -23.01 -7.71
N TYR A 249 -22.50 -23.33 -8.24
CA TYR A 249 -22.38 -24.45 -9.16
C TYR A 249 -22.54 -25.73 -8.35
N ILE A 250 -23.51 -26.55 -8.72
CA ILE A 250 -23.55 -27.94 -8.27
C ILE A 250 -22.39 -28.62 -8.98
N CYS A 251 -21.21 -28.61 -8.35
CA CYS A 251 -20.06 -29.29 -8.91
C CYS A 251 -20.30 -30.80 -8.77
N CYS A 252 -20.76 -31.41 -9.86
CA CYS A 252 -20.79 -32.85 -10.01
C CYS A 252 -19.34 -33.35 -10.07
N ALA A 253 -18.86 -33.79 -8.92
CA ALA A 253 -17.63 -34.56 -8.67
C ALA A 253 -16.26 -33.83 -8.71
N ILE A 254 -15.50 -34.09 -7.64
CA ILE A 254 -14.04 -33.94 -7.47
C ILE A 254 -13.56 -32.57 -6.92
N ILE A 255 -13.72 -32.38 -5.60
CA ILE A 255 -12.65 -32.18 -4.58
C ILE A 255 -13.35 -31.93 -3.24
N LEU A 256 -13.59 -33.02 -2.51
CA LEU A 256 -13.88 -32.99 -1.07
C LEU A 256 -12.54 -33.13 -0.33
N VAL A 257 -11.78 -32.04 -0.15
CA VAL A 257 -10.85 -31.94 0.98
C VAL A 257 -10.65 -30.45 1.30
N PHE A 258 -10.72 -30.10 2.58
CA PHE A 258 -10.47 -28.78 3.18
C PHE A 258 -11.66 -27.83 3.30
N GLN A 259 -12.61 -28.20 4.15
CA GLN A 259 -13.40 -27.21 4.87
C GLN A 259 -13.61 -27.68 6.30
N GLU A 260 -12.74 -27.25 7.20
CA GLU A 260 -13.03 -27.01 8.61
C GLU A 260 -11.88 -26.23 9.25
N VAL A 261 -12.22 -25.36 10.20
CA VAL A 261 -11.36 -24.54 11.08
C VAL A 261 -10.84 -23.20 10.51
N LEU A 262 -11.63 -22.13 10.70
CA LEU A 262 -11.25 -21.02 11.59
C LEU A 262 -12.44 -20.06 11.76
N CYS A 263 -13.21 -20.25 12.82
CA CYS A 263 -14.04 -19.19 13.39
C CYS A 263 -13.96 -19.31 14.91
N ILE A 264 -13.14 -18.46 15.52
CA ILE A 264 -13.28 -18.09 16.93
C ILE A 264 -13.06 -16.58 17.02
N GLN A 265 -14.09 -15.91 17.50
CA GLN A 265 -14.18 -14.48 17.76
C GLN A 265 -13.30 -14.09 18.95
N THR A 266 -12.77 -12.86 18.94
CA THR A 266 -12.39 -12.16 20.18
C THR A 266 -12.87 -10.71 20.12
N VAL A 267 -13.79 -10.39 21.02
CA VAL A 267 -14.15 -9.01 21.42
C VAL A 267 -13.12 -8.56 22.46
N THR A 268 -12.42 -7.46 22.21
CA THR A 268 -11.60 -6.77 23.23
C THR A 268 -11.98 -5.31 23.30
N THR A 269 -12.37 -4.87 24.49
CA THR A 269 -12.60 -3.48 24.89
C THR A 269 -11.38 -2.61 24.55
N THR A 270 -11.54 -1.68 23.61
CA THR A 270 -10.47 -0.77 23.18
C THR A 270 -10.42 0.49 24.06
N LEU A 271 -9.26 0.78 24.67
CA LEU A 271 -8.96 2.10 25.25
C LEU A 271 -9.20 3.19 24.19
N ALA A 272 -9.67 4.36 24.64
CA ALA A 272 -9.90 5.51 23.78
C ALA A 272 -8.58 6.02 23.14
N PRO A 273 -8.65 6.62 21.94
CA PRO A 273 -7.48 7.22 21.29
C PRO A 273 -6.91 8.39 22.11
N CYS A 274 -5.60 8.60 22.02
CA CYS A 274 -4.93 9.73 22.68
C CYS A 274 -5.31 11.07 22.05
N ASP A 275 -5.47 12.09 22.89
CA ASP A 275 -5.66 13.49 22.49
C ASP A 275 -4.33 14.06 21.97
N GLU A 276 -4.30 14.41 20.67
CA GLU A 276 -3.13 14.92 19.95
C GLU A 276 -2.68 16.30 20.45
N ASP A 277 -3.60 17.16 20.91
CA ASP A 277 -3.26 18.49 21.43
C ASP A 277 -2.44 18.38 22.72
N LYS A 278 -2.72 17.35 23.53
CA LYS A 278 -1.91 17.02 24.72
C LYS A 278 -0.53 16.50 24.33
N LEU A 279 -0.44 15.62 23.33
CA LEU A 279 0.85 15.11 22.84
C LEU A 279 1.74 16.23 22.30
N LEU A 280 1.16 17.17 21.55
CA LEU A 280 1.85 18.35 21.03
C LEU A 280 2.35 19.28 22.15
N THR A 281 1.60 19.40 23.25
CA THR A 281 1.98 20.24 24.38
C THR A 281 3.28 19.77 25.03
N TYR A 282 3.51 18.45 25.16
CA TYR A 282 4.77 17.91 25.68
C TYR A 282 5.95 18.19 24.74
N LEU A 283 5.76 18.02 23.42
CA LEU A 283 6.79 18.30 22.41
C LEU A 283 7.16 19.77 22.35
N ALA A 284 6.18 20.67 22.50
CA ALA A 284 6.41 22.11 22.51
C ALA A 284 7.26 22.57 23.71
N GLN A 285 7.12 21.93 24.88
CA GLN A 285 7.90 22.26 26.09
C GLN A 285 9.39 21.97 25.94
N ILE A 286 9.75 21.03 25.07
CA ILE A 286 11.13 20.71 24.68
C ILE A 286 11.49 21.24 23.29
N GLN A 287 10.66 22.09 22.68
CA GLN A 287 10.89 22.68 21.35
C GLN A 287 11.13 21.64 20.22
N VAL A 288 10.60 20.43 20.35
CA VAL A 288 10.73 19.38 19.32
C VAL A 288 9.55 19.42 18.38
N LEU A 289 9.72 20.06 17.22
CA LEU A 289 8.68 20.12 16.19
C LEU A 289 9.00 19.23 14.99
N ASN A 290 10.25 18.78 14.87
CA ASN A 290 10.74 17.93 13.79
C ASN A 290 11.94 17.06 14.27
N PRO A 291 12.37 16.05 13.51
CA PRO A 291 13.49 15.18 13.88
C PRO A 291 14.82 15.91 14.08
N GLU A 292 15.08 16.98 13.33
CA GLU A 292 16.29 17.79 13.47
C GLU A 292 16.36 18.50 14.82
N SER A 293 15.20 18.95 15.32
CA SER A 293 15.07 19.58 16.63
C SER A 293 15.50 18.63 17.75
N ILE A 294 15.26 17.32 17.58
CA ILE A 294 15.72 16.28 18.52
C ILE A 294 17.24 16.24 18.60
N ILE A 295 17.93 16.26 17.46
CA ILE A 295 19.40 16.25 17.44
C ILE A 295 19.94 17.56 18.02
N ASN A 296 19.29 18.68 17.67
CA ASN A 296 19.68 20.00 18.15
C ASN A 296 19.50 20.18 19.66
N LEU A 297 18.56 19.48 20.31
CA LEU A 297 18.42 19.49 21.78
C LEU A 297 19.75 19.27 22.49
N SER A 298 20.54 18.29 22.03
CA SER A 298 21.85 17.93 22.60
C SER A 298 22.93 19.01 22.43
N THR A 299 22.60 20.09 21.73
CA THR A 299 23.53 21.15 21.37
C THR A 299 23.11 22.52 21.86
N ILE A 300 21.93 22.67 22.46
CA ILE A 300 21.37 23.98 22.85
C ILE A 300 21.76 24.33 24.30
N ASP A 301 21.58 23.39 25.24
CA ASP A 301 21.77 23.63 26.68
C ASP A 301 22.84 22.74 27.31
N GLU A 302 23.38 23.16 28.46
CA GLU A 302 24.28 22.30 29.25
C GLU A 302 23.63 20.95 29.52
N LEU A 303 24.36 19.88 29.20
CA LEU A 303 23.84 18.51 29.21
C LEU A 303 23.07 18.12 30.50
N PRO A 304 23.52 18.49 31.73
CA PRO A 304 22.75 18.19 32.94
C PRO A 304 21.38 18.90 33.01
N VAL A 305 21.27 20.11 32.50
CA VAL A 305 20.02 20.89 32.48
C VAL A 305 19.06 20.29 31.47
N LEU A 306 19.56 19.99 30.26
CA LEU A 306 18.80 19.31 29.23
C LEU A 306 18.24 17.97 29.72
N CYS A 307 19.08 17.14 30.33
CA CYS A 307 18.68 15.80 30.77
C CYS A 307 17.57 15.85 31.82
N ASN A 308 17.65 16.76 32.80
CA ASN A 308 16.57 16.93 33.77
C ASN A 308 15.26 17.38 33.10
N GLN A 309 15.33 18.35 32.17
CA GLN A 309 14.15 18.88 31.50
C GLN A 309 13.49 17.85 30.58
N VAL A 310 14.26 17.00 29.90
CA VAL A 310 13.75 15.92 29.06
C VAL A 310 13.17 14.78 29.91
N GLU A 311 13.80 14.45 31.04
CA GLU A 311 13.33 13.39 31.96
C GLU A 311 11.96 13.71 32.55
N ASP A 312 11.74 14.95 33.01
CA ASP A 312 10.46 15.38 33.55
C ASP A 312 9.35 15.25 32.49
N GLN A 313 9.63 15.64 31.25
CA GLN A 313 8.66 15.61 30.15
C GLN A 313 8.34 14.20 29.65
N LEU A 314 9.36 13.33 29.56
CA LEU A 314 9.15 11.91 29.23
C LEU A 314 8.34 11.21 30.32
N THR A 315 8.59 11.53 31.59
CA THR A 315 7.85 10.96 32.72
C THR A 315 6.36 11.32 32.66
N ASP A 316 6.03 12.59 32.45
CA ASP A 316 4.64 13.05 32.33
C ASP A 316 3.94 12.43 31.11
N LEU A 317 4.66 12.28 29.99
CA LEU A 317 4.17 11.58 28.81
C LEU A 317 3.87 10.11 29.08
N TYR A 318 4.77 9.39 29.77
CA TYR A 318 4.55 7.97 30.08
C TYR A 318 3.34 7.77 30.98
N TYR A 319 3.10 8.66 31.95
CA TYR A 319 1.87 8.63 32.76
C TYR A 319 0.64 8.87 31.91
N TYR A 320 0.69 9.81 30.95
CA TYR A 320 -0.43 10.06 30.05
C TYR A 320 -0.71 8.88 29.11
N LEU A 321 0.32 8.25 28.56
CA LEU A 321 0.20 7.08 27.67
C LEU A 321 -0.36 5.83 28.36
N GLN A 322 -0.40 5.78 29.69
CA GLN A 322 -1.12 4.73 30.41
C GLN A 322 -2.65 4.90 30.37
N THR A 323 -3.13 6.11 30.04
CA THR A 323 -4.57 6.46 30.06
C THR A 323 -5.25 6.39 28.69
N CYS A 324 -4.47 6.28 27.60
CA CYS A 324 -4.98 6.29 26.23
C CYS A 324 -4.19 5.34 25.31
N LYS A 325 -4.76 4.97 24.17
CA LYS A 325 -4.08 4.15 23.15
C LYS A 325 -3.58 5.04 21.99
N PRO A 326 -2.26 5.24 21.83
CA PRO A 326 -1.73 6.03 20.72
C PRO A 326 -1.93 5.32 19.37
N SER A 327 -2.06 6.10 18.30
CA SER A 327 -2.11 5.58 16.93
C SER A 327 -0.73 5.07 16.50
N GLN A 328 -0.66 3.94 15.78
CA GLN A 328 0.61 3.28 15.42
C GLN A 328 1.52 4.13 14.49
N ASN A 329 0.97 5.15 13.85
CA ASN A 329 1.68 6.05 12.93
C ASN A 329 1.59 7.53 13.33
N ASP A 330 1.29 7.81 14.58
CA ASP A 330 1.24 9.18 15.09
C ASP A 330 2.63 9.82 15.04
N LEU A 331 2.74 10.95 14.33
CA LEU A 331 3.97 11.73 14.19
C LEU A 331 4.52 12.14 15.57
N TYR A 332 3.65 12.56 16.48
CA TYR A 332 4.05 13.06 17.80
C TYR A 332 4.65 11.94 18.65
N ILE A 333 4.11 10.72 18.52
CA ILE A 333 4.66 9.53 19.19
C ILE A 333 6.03 9.15 18.63
N LYS A 334 6.24 9.25 17.31
CA LYS A 334 7.55 9.02 16.69
C LYS A 334 8.59 10.04 17.13
N LEU A 335 8.20 11.32 17.21
CA LEU A 335 9.08 12.37 17.74
C LEU A 335 9.43 12.08 19.21
N MET A 336 8.46 11.66 20.01
CA MET A 336 8.71 11.29 21.41
C MET A 336 9.61 10.07 21.58
N GLN A 337 9.47 9.05 20.72
CA GLN A 337 10.40 7.92 20.69
C GLN A 337 11.82 8.36 20.32
N GLY A 338 11.97 9.34 19.43
CA GLY A 338 13.26 9.94 19.11
C GLY A 338 13.89 10.67 20.31
N VAL A 339 13.08 11.42 21.06
CA VAL A 339 13.51 12.11 22.29
C VAL A 339 13.92 11.10 23.37
N ASP A 340 13.15 10.04 23.56
CA ASP A 340 13.48 8.94 24.49
C ASP A 340 14.79 8.24 24.08
N SER A 341 14.98 7.97 22.78
CA SER A 341 16.23 7.40 22.28
C SER A 341 17.43 8.31 22.52
N LEU A 342 17.26 9.64 22.37
CA LEU A 342 18.31 10.62 22.65
C LEU A 342 18.66 10.66 24.14
N TYR A 343 17.64 10.73 25.00
CA TYR A 343 17.79 10.71 26.46
C TYR A 343 18.54 9.45 26.90
N ASN A 344 18.12 8.28 26.42
CA ASN A 344 18.78 7.02 26.72
C ASN A 344 20.22 6.98 26.23
N SER A 345 20.53 7.63 25.11
CA SER A 345 21.89 7.65 24.56
C SER A 345 22.82 8.57 25.33
N ILE A 346 22.36 9.76 25.73
CA ILE A 346 23.25 10.84 26.19
C ILE A 346 23.08 11.16 27.69
N CYS A 347 21.92 10.92 28.27
CA CYS A 347 21.60 11.26 29.66
C CYS A 347 21.76 10.07 30.62
N THR A 348 21.65 8.83 30.14
CA THR A 348 21.89 7.65 30.97
C THR A 348 23.38 7.31 31.05
N LYS A 349 23.81 6.73 32.17
CA LYS A 349 25.20 6.28 32.34
C LYS A 349 25.50 5.10 31.41
N ASN A 350 26.05 5.40 30.26
CA ASN A 350 26.53 4.43 29.30
C ASN A 350 27.86 4.91 28.66
N SER A 351 28.56 4.00 27.97
CA SER A 351 29.87 4.30 27.38
C SER A 351 29.82 5.41 26.32
N PHE A 352 28.71 5.52 25.60
CA PHE A 352 28.49 6.56 24.59
C PHE A 352 28.29 7.93 25.24
N ALA A 353 27.51 8.03 26.32
CA ALA A 353 27.31 9.26 27.08
C ALA A 353 28.62 9.81 27.65
N GLU A 354 29.49 8.94 28.18
CA GLU A 354 30.82 9.35 28.68
C GLU A 354 31.72 9.87 27.56
N GLU A 355 31.66 9.27 26.38
CA GLU A 355 32.42 9.71 25.20
C GLU A 355 31.86 11.00 24.60
N PHE A 356 30.54 11.13 24.55
CA PHE A 356 29.84 12.32 24.11
C PHE A 356 30.17 13.52 25.01
N GLN A 357 30.14 13.32 26.33
CA GLN A 357 30.47 14.37 27.30
C GLN A 357 31.90 14.91 27.14
N LYS A 358 32.87 14.04 26.81
CA LYS A 358 34.27 14.44 26.53
C LYS A 358 34.38 15.37 25.32
N HIS A 359 33.50 15.20 24.33
CA HIS A 359 33.53 15.94 23.06
C HIS A 359 32.40 16.97 22.94
N TYR A 360 31.60 17.17 23.99
CA TYR A 360 30.42 18.05 24.01
C TYR A 360 30.70 19.46 23.48
N ILE A 361 31.85 20.04 23.86
CA ILE A 361 32.28 21.38 23.41
C ILE A 361 32.49 21.42 21.88
N CYS A 362 32.91 20.32 21.27
CA CYS A 362 33.08 20.21 19.82
C CYS A 362 31.71 20.18 19.12
N TYR A 363 30.78 19.36 19.62
CA TYR A 363 29.42 19.25 19.07
C TYR A 363 28.65 20.57 19.18
N HIS A 364 28.73 21.26 20.30
CA HIS A 364 28.12 22.58 20.50
C HIS A 364 28.63 23.62 19.48
N LYS A 365 29.91 23.56 19.10
CA LYS A 365 30.48 24.45 18.06
C LYS A 365 30.04 24.07 16.64
N ILE A 366 29.73 22.80 16.40
CA ILE A 366 29.30 22.29 15.09
C ILE A 366 27.80 22.56 14.87
N SER A 367 26.97 22.65 15.91
CA SER A 367 25.53 22.86 15.73
C SER A 367 25.17 24.19 15.04
N GLN A 368 25.99 25.23 15.23
CA GLN A 368 25.87 26.49 14.50
C GLN A 368 26.10 26.35 12.97
N ARG A 369 26.64 25.22 12.52
CA ARG A 369 26.79 24.86 11.11
C ARG A 369 25.68 23.92 10.63
N LEU A 370 25.13 23.06 11.49
CA LEU A 370 23.97 22.22 11.16
C LEU A 370 22.72 23.05 10.87
N SER A 371 22.53 24.19 11.53
CA SER A 371 21.39 25.10 11.31
C SER A 371 21.34 25.75 9.91
N LYS A 372 22.36 25.53 9.06
CA LYS A 372 22.37 25.93 7.65
C LYS A 372 22.05 24.80 6.67
N CYS A 373 21.84 23.59 7.15
CA CYS A 373 21.24 22.52 6.36
C CYS A 373 19.75 22.83 6.22
N GLY A 374 19.31 23.39 5.10
CA GLY A 374 17.91 23.27 4.71
C GLY A 374 17.77 21.90 4.07
N GLY A 375 17.23 20.91 4.78
CA GLY A 375 16.97 19.64 4.12
C GLY A 375 15.71 19.68 3.26
N PRO A 376 15.37 18.54 2.64
CA PRO A 376 14.33 18.47 1.63
C PRO A 376 12.97 18.88 2.19
N ASP A 377 12.10 19.44 1.32
CA ASP A 377 10.73 19.83 1.70
C ASP A 377 9.89 18.64 2.24
N ASP A 378 10.31 17.40 1.95
CA ASP A 378 9.73 16.16 2.47
C ASP A 378 10.84 15.23 3.02
N TRP A 379 10.90 15.12 4.34
CA TRP A 379 11.97 14.45 5.09
C TRP A 379 11.86 12.92 5.12
N ASN A 380 10.91 12.33 4.38
CA ASN A 380 10.76 10.87 4.28
C ASN A 380 11.54 10.23 3.12
N GLU A 381 12.25 11.03 2.29
CA GLU A 381 12.73 10.54 0.98
C GLU A 381 14.22 10.13 0.88
N ASP A 382 15.11 10.43 1.84
CA ASP A 382 16.51 10.00 1.71
C ASP A 382 17.22 9.80 3.05
N ASN A 383 17.89 8.66 3.20
CA ASN A 383 18.79 8.35 4.31
C ASN A 383 20.18 8.10 3.72
N ASP A 384 20.84 9.16 3.26
CA ASP A 384 22.23 9.09 2.81
C ASP A 384 23.17 9.29 4.01
N ASP A 385 23.63 8.18 4.59
CA ASP A 385 24.51 8.14 5.76
C ASP A 385 25.89 8.81 5.55
N LYS A 386 26.18 9.33 4.35
CA LYS A 386 27.49 9.85 3.96
C LYS A 386 27.58 11.37 3.82
N ALA A 387 26.48 12.11 3.94
CA ALA A 387 26.48 13.56 3.75
C ALA A 387 25.81 14.29 4.92
N ILE A 388 26.58 15.12 5.64
CA ILE A 388 26.09 16.01 6.71
C ILE A 388 25.97 17.45 6.17
N CYS A 389 25.56 17.57 4.90
CA CYS A 389 25.39 18.79 4.11
C CYS A 389 26.66 19.52 3.65
N GLU A 390 26.73 19.74 2.33
CA GLU A 390 27.05 21.02 1.70
C GLU A 390 26.31 21.05 0.35
N TYR A 391 25.75 22.22 0.02
CA TYR A 391 24.72 22.51 -0.98
C TYR A 391 24.91 21.95 -2.39
#